data_AF-A0A498CWA3-F1
#
_entry.id   AF-A0A498CWA3-F1
#
_cell.length_a   1.000
_cell.length_b   1.000
_cell.length_c   1.000
_cell.angle_alpha   90.00
_cell.angle_beta   90.00
_cell.angle_gamma   90.00
#
_symmetry.space_group_name_H-M   'P 1'
#
loop_
_entity.id
_entity.type
_entity.pdbx_description
1 polymer ?
#
loop_
_entity_poly.entity_id
_entity_poly.type
_entity_poly.pdbx_seq_one_letter_code
_entity_poly.pdbx_strand_id
1 'polypeptide(L)'
;MKYDVILLDADETLFDYRRAAREALAGTCAAFGVPFNEEVHARYHAINDALWRLYEQGGTTQEALRVGRFERLAAALGASFDPAAFNAAYTAALGEGAYLREGALE
;
A
#
# COMPACT_ATOMS: atom_id res chain seq x y z
N MET A 1 2.96 -26.55 26.69
CA MET A 1 2.41 -25.40 25.92
C MET A 1 0.89 -25.46 25.96
N LYS A 2 0.19 -24.31 25.96
CA LYS A 2 -1.27 -24.23 26.21
C LYS A 2 -2.11 -24.08 24.92
N TYR A 3 -1.47 -23.82 23.79
CA TYR A 3 -2.11 -23.65 22.49
C TYR A 3 -1.43 -24.54 21.46
N ASP A 4 -2.23 -25.18 20.60
CA ASP A 4 -1.74 -26.04 19.51
C ASP A 4 -1.62 -25.27 18.17
N VAL A 5 -2.33 -24.15 18.04
CA VAL A 5 -2.35 -23.30 16.83
C VAL A 5 -2.27 -21.83 17.24
N ILE A 6 -1.41 -21.09 16.53
CA ILE A 6 -1.30 -19.64 16.60
C ILE A 6 -1.49 -19.11 15.18
N LEU A 7 -2.41 -18.16 15.01
CA LEU A 7 -2.60 -17.43 13.77
C LEU A 7 -2.00 -16.04 13.95
N LEU A 8 -1.08 -15.68 13.07
CA LEU A 8 -0.41 -14.38 13.07
C LEU A 8 -0.91 -13.59 11.88
N ASP A 9 -1.24 -12.33 12.14
CA ASP A 9 -1.34 -11.34 11.09
C ASP A 9 0.06 -11.03 10.54
N ALA A 10 0.13 -10.54 9.29
CA ALA A 10 1.38 -10.25 8.62
C ALA A 10 1.77 -8.78 8.78
N ASP A 11 0.95 -7.89 8.23
CA ASP A 11 1.24 -6.46 8.14
C ASP A 11 1.14 -5.80 9.52
N GLU A 12 2.14 -5.00 9.87
CA GLU A 12 2.27 -4.35 11.19
C GLU A 12 2.33 -5.32 12.39
N THR A 13 2.38 -6.63 12.16
CA THR A 13 2.62 -7.67 13.17
C THR A 13 4.00 -8.29 12.98
N LEU A 14 4.26 -8.86 11.80
CA LEU A 14 5.57 -9.43 11.43
C LEU A 14 6.37 -8.45 10.55
N PHE A 15 5.69 -7.81 9.61
CA PHE A 15 6.30 -6.92 8.62
C PHE A 15 6.03 -5.45 8.93
N ASP A 16 7.02 -4.59 8.68
CA ASP A 16 6.86 -3.13 8.65
C ASP A 16 6.28 -2.72 7.29
N TYR A 17 4.97 -2.95 7.16
CA TYR A 17 4.22 -2.63 5.95
C TYR A 17 4.27 -1.13 5.66
N ARG A 18 4.22 -0.28 6.70
CA ARG A 18 4.27 1.18 6.52
C ARG A 18 5.55 1.63 5.82
N ARG A 19 6.70 1.09 6.23
CA ARG A 19 7.97 1.36 5.56
C ARG A 19 7.97 0.86 4.13
N ALA A 20 7.58 -0.40 3.92
CA ALA A 20 7.54 -1.01 2.59
C ALA A 20 6.63 -0.21 1.63
N ALA A 21 5.43 0.16 2.08
CA ALA A 21 4.46 0.92 1.30
C ALA A 21 4.94 2.33 0.96
N ARG A 22 5.60 3.01 1.90
CA ARG A 22 6.18 4.34 1.68
C ARG A 22 7.29 4.30 0.61
N GLU A 23 8.22 3.35 0.74
CA GLU A 23 9.33 3.21 -0.21
C GLU A 23 8.83 2.79 -1.59
N ALA A 24 7.90 1.84 -1.66
CA ALA A 24 7.26 1.43 -2.90
C ALA A 24 6.52 2.58 -3.59
N LEU A 25 5.79 3.40 -2.82
CA LEU A 25 5.12 4.58 -3.36
C LEU A 25 6.13 5.60 -3.91
N ALA A 26 7.19 5.90 -3.15
CA ALA A 26 8.23 6.84 -3.56
C ALA A 26 8.94 6.37 -4.85
N GLY A 27 9.31 5.09 -4.93
CA GLY A 27 9.93 4.51 -6.13
C GLY A 27 9.00 4.52 -7.34
N THR A 28 7.72 4.21 -7.13
CA THR A 28 6.71 4.24 -8.22
C THR A 28 6.47 5.67 -8.70
N CYS A 29 6.36 6.64 -7.79
CA CYS A 29 6.27 8.05 -8.12
C CYS A 29 7.45 8.49 -9.00
N ALA A 30 8.69 8.12 -8.62
CA ALA A 30 9.88 8.44 -9.41
C ALA A 30 9.83 7.83 -10.81
N ALA A 31 9.42 6.56 -10.95
CA ALA A 31 9.33 5.88 -12.24
C ALA A 31 8.29 6.50 -13.18
N PHE A 32 7.25 7.14 -12.63
CA PHE A 32 6.15 7.77 -13.38
C PHE A 32 6.29 9.30 -13.47
N GLY A 33 7.38 9.89 -13.00
CA GLY A 33 7.60 11.35 -13.03
C GLY A 33 6.66 12.14 -12.12
N VAL A 34 6.10 11.50 -11.08
CA VAL A 34 5.26 12.14 -10.07
C VAL A 34 6.15 12.61 -8.92
N PRO A 35 6.12 13.91 -8.54
CA PRO A 35 6.86 14.38 -7.36
C PRO A 35 6.36 13.69 -6.09
N PHE A 36 7.27 13.14 -5.30
CA PHE A 36 6.96 12.51 -4.01
C PHE A 36 7.34 13.43 -2.85
N ASN A 37 6.43 13.58 -1.89
CA ASN A 37 6.64 14.30 -0.63
C ASN A 37 5.68 13.76 0.46
N GLU A 38 5.79 14.27 1.69
CA GLU A 38 4.94 13.83 2.80
C GLU A 38 3.44 14.07 2.56
N GLU A 39 3.08 15.11 1.82
CA GLU A 39 1.68 15.39 1.49
C GLU A 39 1.11 14.34 0.55
N VAL A 40 1.88 13.94 -0.47
CA VAL A 40 1.52 12.83 -1.38
C VAL A 40 1.38 11.52 -0.61
N HIS A 41 2.32 11.23 0.29
CA HIS A 41 2.26 10.04 1.14
C HIS A 41 1.00 10.05 2.04
N ALA A 42 0.70 11.17 2.69
CA ALA A 42 -0.49 11.31 3.53
C ALA A 42 -1.80 11.17 2.74
N ARG A 43 -1.88 11.77 1.54
CA ARG A 43 -3.03 11.64 0.64
C ARG A 43 -3.23 10.20 0.19
N TYR A 44 -2.16 9.53 -0.24
CA TYR A 44 -2.21 8.11 -0.59
C TYR A 44 -2.70 7.26 0.58
N HIS A 45 -2.14 7.45 1.77
CA HIS A 45 -2.50 6.66 2.95
C HIS A 45 -3.99 6.81 3.29
N ALA A 46 -4.52 8.05 3.28
CA ALA A 46 -5.93 8.30 3.55
C ALA A 46 -6.85 7.63 2.50
N ILE A 47 -6.46 7.66 1.22
CA ILE A 47 -7.21 7.01 0.13
C ILE A 47 -7.18 5.49 0.27
N ASN A 48 -6.00 4.92 0.53
CA ASN A 48 -5.80 3.48 0.68
C ASN A 48 -6.61 2.95 1.86
N ASP A 49 -6.55 3.60 3.02
CA ASP A 49 -7.31 3.18 4.21
C ASP A 49 -8.82 3.23 3.98
N ALA A 50 -9.31 4.29 3.34
CA ALA A 50 -10.73 4.43 3.06
C ALA A 50 -11.24 3.30 2.15
N LEU A 51 -10.46 2.91 1.14
CA LEU A 51 -10.81 1.82 0.24
C LEU A 51 -10.71 0.45 0.92
N TRP A 52 -9.72 0.22 1.78
CA TRP A 52 -9.64 -1.01 2.57
C TRP A 52 -10.84 -1.18 3.49
N ARG A 53 -11.23 -0.12 4.22
CA ARG A 53 -12.45 -0.15 5.05
C ARG A 53 -13.70 -0.45 4.23
N LEU A 54 -13.80 0.12 3.03
CA LEU A 54 -14.91 -0.17 2.12
C LEU A 54 -14.90 -1.63 1.66
N TYR A 55 -13.73 -2.20 1.40
CA TYR A 55 -13.57 -3.61 1.01
C TYR A 55 -13.94 -4.56 2.15
N GLU A 56 -13.48 -4.28 3.37
CA GLU A 56 -13.83 -5.05 4.58
C GLU A 56 -15.35 -5.07 4.86
N GLN A 57 -16.05 -4.01 4.45
CA GLN A 57 -17.51 -3.90 4.56
C GLN A 57 -18.26 -4.51 3.36
N GLY A 58 -17.55 -5.09 2.38
CA GLY A 58 -18.14 -5.66 1.16
C GLY A 58 -18.62 -4.62 0.13
N GLY A 59 -18.23 -3.35 0.29
CA GLY A 59 -18.66 -2.25 -0.57
C GLY A 59 -17.82 -2.02 -1.84
N THR A 60 -16.74 -2.79 -2.03
CA THR A 60 -15.92 -2.80 -3.25
C THR A 60 -15.27 -4.17 -3.44
N THR A 61 -14.63 -4.40 -4.59
CA THR A 61 -13.82 -5.60 -4.85
C THR A 61 -12.33 -5.31 -4.62
N GLN A 62 -11.55 -6.37 -4.42
CA GLN A 62 -10.10 -6.23 -4.28
C GLN A 62 -9.47 -5.62 -5.54
N GLU A 63 -9.95 -6.00 -6.73
CA GLU A 63 -9.49 -5.45 -8.01
C GLU A 63 -9.75 -3.94 -8.10
N ALA A 64 -10.97 -3.51 -7.77
CA ALA A 64 -11.36 -2.10 -7.78
C ALA A 64 -10.59 -1.29 -6.72
N LEU A 65 -10.29 -1.85 -5.55
CA LEU A 65 -9.44 -1.22 -4.54
C LEU A 65 -8.04 -0.94 -5.08
N ARG A 66 -7.40 -1.96 -5.68
CA ARG A 66 -5.98 -1.92 -6.07
C ARG A 66 -5.70 -0.85 -7.12
N VAL A 67 -6.57 -0.71 -8.11
CA VAL A 67 -6.45 0.31 -9.16
C VAL A 67 -7.07 1.64 -8.70
N GLY A 68 -8.24 1.59 -8.08
CA GLY A 68 -8.99 2.78 -7.67
C GLY A 68 -8.28 3.68 -6.67
N ARG A 69 -7.38 3.14 -5.84
CA ARG A 69 -6.53 3.97 -4.96
C ARG A 69 -5.60 4.90 -5.76
N PHE A 70 -5.13 4.47 -6.92
CA PHE A 70 -4.25 5.26 -7.78
C PHE A 70 -5.03 6.18 -8.73
N GLU A 71 -6.25 5.80 -9.13
CA GLU A 71 -7.18 6.72 -9.82
C GLU A 71 -7.48 7.94 -8.93
N ARG A 72 -7.84 7.68 -7.66
CA ARG A 72 -8.12 8.74 -6.69
C ARG A 72 -6.88 9.57 -6.36
N LEU A 73 -5.71 8.93 -6.30
CA LEU A 73 -4.45 9.65 -6.08
C LEU A 73 -4.14 10.56 -7.28
N ALA A 74 -4.23 10.07 -8.51
CA ALA A 74 -4.02 10.86 -9.73
C ALA A 74 -4.92 12.11 -9.72
N ALA A 75 -6.21 11.92 -9.44
CA ALA A 75 -7.18 13.02 -9.34
C ALA A 75 -6.83 14.02 -8.23
N ALA A 76 -6.45 13.54 -7.04
CA ALA A 76 -6.07 14.40 -5.92
C ALA A 76 -4.78 15.19 -6.14
N LEU A 77 -3.87 14.68 -6.97
CA LEU A 77 -2.61 15.34 -7.32
C LEU A 77 -2.70 16.19 -8.59
N GLY A 78 -3.79 16.09 -9.36
CA GLY A 78 -3.86 16.64 -10.71
C GLY A 78 -2.79 16.03 -11.63
N ALA A 79 -2.36 14.81 -11.34
CA ALA A 79 -1.32 14.10 -12.08
C ALA A 79 -1.93 13.24 -13.19
N SER A 80 -1.19 13.08 -14.30
CA SER A 80 -1.60 12.23 -15.42
C SER A 80 -0.68 11.01 -15.50
N PHE A 81 -1.14 9.87 -14.99
CA PHE A 81 -0.51 8.57 -15.15
C PHE A 81 -1.59 7.49 -15.33
N ASP A 82 -1.23 6.36 -15.93
CA ASP A 82 -2.10 5.18 -16.01
C ASP A 82 -2.20 4.50 -14.62
N PRO A 83 -3.37 4.50 -13.96
CA PRO A 83 -3.53 3.92 -12.62
C PRO A 83 -3.28 2.42 -12.57
N ALA A 84 -3.58 1.68 -13.64
CA ALA A 84 -3.35 0.23 -13.69
C ALA A 84 -1.86 -0.08 -13.79
N ALA A 85 -1.14 0.65 -14.66
CA ALA A 85 0.31 0.55 -14.77
C ALA A 85 1.01 0.98 -13.47
N PHE A 86 0.52 2.06 -12.84
CA PHE A 86 1.03 2.53 -11.55
C PHE A 86 0.82 1.46 -10.45
N ASN A 87 -0.37 0.84 -10.39
CA ASN A 87 -0.63 -0.25 -9.44
C ASN A 87 0.27 -1.46 -9.65
N ALA A 88 0.55 -1.83 -10.90
CA ALA A 88 1.45 -2.94 -11.21
C ALA A 88 2.86 -2.66 -10.71
N ALA A 89 3.42 -1.48 -11.03
CA ALA A 89 4.74 -1.06 -10.57
C ALA A 89 4.81 -0.96 -9.03
N TYR A 90 3.80 -0.34 -8.40
CA TYR A 90 3.70 -0.26 -6.95
C TYR A 90 3.64 -1.63 -6.29
N THR A 91 2.84 -2.55 -6.82
CA THR A 91 2.71 -3.91 -6.27
C THR A 91 4.04 -4.66 -6.37
N ALA A 92 4.76 -4.52 -7.48
CA ALA A 92 6.08 -5.12 -7.64
C ALA A 92 7.07 -4.57 -6.61
N ALA A 93 7.18 -3.24 -6.50
CA ALA A 93 8.06 -2.58 -5.54
C ALA A 93 7.70 -2.91 -4.07
N LEU A 94 6.40 -3.03 -3.77
CA LEU A 94 5.94 -3.41 -2.43
C LEU A 94 6.41 -4.83 -2.07
N GLY A 95 6.39 -5.76 -3.03
CA GLY A 95 6.86 -7.13 -2.83
C GLY A 95 8.37 -7.26 -2.57
N GLU A 96 9.15 -6.24 -2.92
CA GLU A 96 10.59 -6.18 -2.62
C GLU A 96 10.87 -5.67 -1.18
N GLY A 97 9.90 -5.00 -0.55
CA GLY A 97 10.01 -4.40 0.77
C GLY A 97 9.78 -5.36 1.94
N ALA A 98 10.60 -6.41 2.07
CA ALA A 98 10.50 -7.40 3.14
C ALA A 98 11.13 -6.93 4.48
N TYR A 99 10.64 -5.82 5.03
CA TYR A 99 11.12 -5.28 6.31
C TYR A 99 10.44 -5.96 7.49
N LEU A 100 11.21 -6.54 8.41
CA LEU A 100 10.68 -7.14 9.64
C LEU A 100 10.55 -6.11 10.75
N ARG A 101 9.53 -6.28 11.59
CA ARG A 101 9.44 -5.58 12.88
C ARG A 101 10.45 -6.16 13.86
N GLU A 102 10.84 -5.36 14.84
CA GLU A 102 11.71 -5.80 15.94
C GLU A 102 11.08 -6.98 16.67
N GLY A 103 11.85 -8.07 16.83
CA GLY A 103 11.38 -9.28 17.51
C GLY A 103 10.53 -10.22 16.64
N ALA A 104 10.34 -9.93 15.35
CA ALA A 104 9.52 -10.79 14.48
C ALA A 104 10.23 -12.07 14.03
N LEU A 105 11.57 -12.11 14.08
CA LEU A 105 12.35 -13.28 13.66
C LEU A 105 12.69 -14.22 14.83
N GLU A 106 12.89 -13.66 16.01
CA GLU A 106 13.30 -14.33 17.25
C GLU A 106 12.19 -15.17 17.90
#